data_AF-A0AAF0IVH8-F1
#
_entry.id   AF-A0AAF0IVH8-F1
#
_cell.length_a   1.000
_cell.length_b   1.000
_cell.length_c   1.000
_cell.angle_alpha   90.00
_cell.angle_beta   90.00
_cell.angle_gamma   90.00
#
_symmetry.space_group_name_H-M   'P 1'
#
loop_
_entity.id
_entity.type
_entity.pdbx_description
1 polymer ?
#
loop_
_entity_poly.entity_id
_entity_poly.type
_entity_poly.pdbx_seq_one_letter_code
_entity_poly.pdbx_strand_id
1 'polypeptide(L)'
;MNPFTILASSGGPPPLTALHHVHSPMDRPALEEQEENHIPEEQQRQAEEQLAKVYDKFDFRALWARLSEALTRLQNDPGSVQVLLPMIESLMVVSQHSMGKLAEDADPWAERPVNEDDSTRARMEQEFANFTEKHRKILNLMVRQNPSLMSGSFALLVRNPKVLDFDNKRNYFSQQLHKGRREHYTPLSLTVRRQHVFYDSFQYFHRKTGPEIKHGKLNVRFHNEEGVDAGGVTREWFQVLSREMFNPDYALFQPCAADRTTYQPNRMSAVNDMHLSFFKFIGRVIGKAIYDGRLLDAYFTRSFYKHMLGRSVDYKDLEAVDPEYYNSIEWMLHNDITDVLELTFAVEDEVFGETQVVELKPEGASIPVTEENKHEYVRLVTEQRLTNSIRSQIDAFLEGFHEVIPRPLIQLFSEQELELLISGLPDIDVDEWKNNTELQGYSSSDPMIQWWWRAVRSFDQTQKAKLLQFITGTSKVPLEGFAHLQGVNGTQRFSIHRAFGEDRLPAAHTCFNQLDLPTYDSYEKLRSQLLIAMNEGAEGFGFA
;
A
#
# COMPACT_ATOMS: atom_id res chain seq x y z
N MET A 1 9.63 48.92 10.80
CA MET A 1 8.45 49.29 9.98
C MET A 1 7.83 47.98 9.50
N ASN A 2 6.60 47.72 9.94
CA ASN A 2 5.86 46.47 9.76
C ASN A 2 4.81 46.71 8.64
N PRO A 3 4.70 45.87 7.59
CA PRO A 3 3.86 46.16 6.43
C PRO A 3 2.36 45.80 6.58
N PHE A 4 1.90 45.41 7.77
CA PHE A 4 0.51 44.96 8.00
C PHE A 4 -0.45 46.04 8.52
N THR A 5 -0.42 47.26 7.97
CA THR A 5 -1.36 48.31 8.41
C THR A 5 -1.85 49.18 7.25
N ILE A 6 -2.64 48.60 6.35
CA ILE A 6 -3.66 49.33 5.59
C ILE A 6 -4.86 48.41 5.47
N LEU A 7 -5.86 48.62 6.33
CA LEU A 7 -7.31 48.54 6.08
C LEU A 7 -7.99 48.65 7.45
N ALA A 8 -8.08 49.88 7.93
CA ALA A 8 -9.02 50.27 8.96
C ALA A 8 -9.72 51.55 8.50
N SER A 9 -10.90 51.42 7.91
CA SER A 9 -11.95 52.42 8.07
C SER A 9 -13.26 51.73 8.44
N SER A 10 -13.82 52.22 9.55
CA SER A 10 -15.15 52.01 10.14
C SER A 10 -15.55 50.62 10.65
N GLY A 11 -15.61 50.50 11.99
CA GLY A 11 -16.42 49.50 12.72
C GLY A 11 -15.65 48.81 13.85
N GLY A 12 -15.82 49.26 15.09
CA GLY A 12 -15.13 48.71 16.28
C GLY A 12 -15.57 47.28 16.66
N PRO A 13 -14.83 46.59 17.55
CA PRO A 13 -15.04 45.16 17.84
C PRO A 13 -16.01 44.92 19.00
N PRO A 14 -16.55 43.69 19.09
CA PRO A 14 -16.41 42.97 20.36
C PRO A 14 -15.87 41.53 20.17
N PRO A 15 -15.45 40.86 21.26
CA PRO A 15 -14.34 39.91 21.26
C PRO A 15 -14.74 38.42 21.17
N LEU A 16 -13.76 37.60 20.81
CA LEU A 16 -13.72 36.15 21.05
C LEU A 16 -13.72 35.85 22.55
N THR A 17 -14.78 35.25 23.09
CA THR A 17 -14.79 33.99 23.85
C THR A 17 -16.12 33.74 24.58
N ALA A 18 -16.40 32.46 24.81
CA ALA A 18 -17.39 31.87 25.72
C ALA A 18 -18.82 31.68 25.16
N LEU A 19 -19.20 30.42 24.92
CA LEU A 19 -19.98 29.65 25.90
C LEU A 19 -20.32 28.26 25.35
N HIS A 20 -19.73 27.24 25.98
CA HIS A 20 -20.25 25.88 25.98
C HIS A 20 -21.41 25.80 26.99
N HIS A 21 -22.42 24.98 26.66
CA HIS A 21 -23.51 24.44 27.49
C HIS A 21 -24.72 25.34 27.80
N VAL A 22 -25.88 24.91 27.29
CA VAL A 22 -26.98 24.17 27.97
C VAL A 22 -28.25 24.52 27.21
N HIS A 23 -29.02 23.55 26.68
CA HIS A 23 -30.49 23.64 26.68
C HIS A 23 -31.15 22.27 26.47
N SER A 24 -31.98 21.89 27.43
CA SER A 24 -33.12 20.98 27.26
C SER A 24 -34.37 21.81 26.91
N PRO A 25 -35.46 21.19 26.43
CA PRO A 25 -36.32 21.75 25.39
C PRO A 25 -37.53 22.49 25.96
N MET A 26 -37.90 23.63 25.35
CA MET A 26 -39.31 24.01 25.20
C MET A 26 -39.46 25.14 24.17
N ASP A 27 -40.36 24.85 23.22
CA ASP A 27 -41.17 25.74 22.38
C ASP A 27 -40.53 27.02 21.81
N ARG A 28 -40.22 26.98 20.51
CA ARG A 28 -40.26 28.16 19.64
C ARG A 28 -40.96 27.86 18.30
N PRO A 29 -41.65 28.87 17.73
CA PRO A 29 -42.48 28.72 16.53
C PRO A 29 -41.63 28.68 15.27
N ALA A 30 -42.22 28.18 14.19
CA ALA A 30 -41.63 28.09 12.86
C ALA A 30 -40.96 29.42 12.44
N LEU A 31 -39.64 29.37 12.23
CA LEU A 31 -38.85 30.45 11.65
C LEU A 31 -38.21 29.92 10.36
N GLU A 32 -38.29 30.77 9.35
CA GLU A 32 -37.84 30.60 7.98
C GLU A 32 -36.40 30.09 7.89
N GLU A 33 -36.17 29.17 6.95
CA GLU A 33 -34.86 28.63 6.60
C GLU A 33 -33.90 29.78 6.25
N GLN A 34 -32.88 29.99 7.07
CA GLN A 34 -31.75 30.83 6.71
C GLN A 34 -30.93 30.09 5.67
N GLU A 35 -30.92 30.61 4.44
CA GLU A 35 -30.03 30.20 3.36
C GLU A 35 -28.58 30.16 3.87
N GLU A 36 -27.98 28.97 3.88
CA GLU A 36 -26.53 28.84 4.00
C GLU A 36 -25.90 29.59 2.82
N ASN A 37 -25.13 30.65 3.11
CA ASN A 37 -24.36 31.41 2.12
C ASN A 37 -23.40 30.48 1.36
N HIS A 38 -23.86 29.94 0.24
CA HIS A 38 -23.05 29.16 -0.68
C HIS A 38 -22.27 30.15 -1.57
N ILE A 39 -20.98 30.34 -1.25
CA ILE A 39 -20.08 31.12 -2.09
C ILE A 39 -19.97 30.38 -3.45
N PRO A 40 -20.21 31.03 -4.60
CA PRO A 40 -20.07 30.39 -5.91
C PRO A 40 -18.67 29.79 -6.08
N GLU A 41 -18.57 28.55 -6.57
CA GLU A 41 -17.29 27.83 -6.77
C GLU A 41 -16.25 28.68 -7.53
N GLU A 42 -16.70 29.46 -8.52
CA GLU A 42 -15.87 30.37 -9.31
C GLU A 42 -15.17 31.45 -8.46
N GLN A 43 -15.89 32.02 -7.47
CA GLN A 43 -15.33 33.03 -6.57
C GLN A 43 -14.34 32.39 -5.57
N GLN A 44 -14.60 31.15 -5.16
CA GLN A 44 -13.71 30.40 -4.29
C GLN A 44 -12.39 30.06 -5.02
N ARG A 45 -12.48 29.67 -6.29
CA ARG A 45 -11.33 29.40 -7.16
C ARG A 45 -10.48 30.66 -7.40
N GLN A 46 -11.12 31.79 -7.66
CA GLN A 46 -10.41 33.08 -7.83
C GLN A 46 -9.73 33.54 -6.53
N ALA A 47 -10.36 33.35 -5.37
CA ALA A 47 -9.75 33.65 -4.08
C ALA A 47 -8.54 32.76 -3.79
N GLU A 48 -8.61 31.47 -4.15
CA GLU A 48 -7.50 30.52 -4.03
C GLU A 48 -6.31 30.88 -4.91
N GLU A 49 -6.55 31.28 -6.16
CA GLU A 49 -5.48 31.75 -7.06
C GLU A 49 -4.80 33.04 -6.57
N GLN A 50 -5.58 33.97 -6.00
CA GLN A 50 -5.01 35.18 -5.39
C GLN A 50 -4.19 34.84 -4.15
N LEU A 51 -4.63 33.89 -3.33
CA LEU A 51 -3.92 33.45 -2.14
C LEU A 51 -2.61 32.72 -2.48
N ALA A 52 -2.62 31.84 -3.50
CA ALA A 52 -1.41 31.18 -4.00
C ALA A 52 -0.36 32.21 -4.45
N LYS A 53 -0.76 33.22 -5.22
CA LYS A 53 0.12 34.34 -5.63
C LYS A 53 0.69 35.15 -4.47
N VAL A 54 0.03 35.17 -3.32
CA VAL A 54 0.58 35.78 -2.10
C VAL A 54 1.64 34.87 -1.48
N TYR A 55 1.39 33.56 -1.40
CA TYR A 55 2.35 32.60 -0.84
C TYR A 55 3.61 32.45 -1.68
N ASP A 56 3.51 32.50 -3.01
CA ASP A 56 4.67 32.40 -3.91
C ASP A 56 5.65 33.58 -3.76
N LYS A 57 5.20 34.69 -3.17
CA LYS A 57 6.06 35.85 -2.87
C LYS A 57 6.87 35.69 -1.58
N PHE A 58 6.56 34.71 -0.74
CA PHE A 58 7.25 34.49 0.53
C PHE A 58 8.32 33.39 0.39
N ASP A 59 9.57 33.71 0.73
CA ASP A 59 10.63 32.70 0.84
C ASP A 59 10.57 31.98 2.19
N PHE A 60 9.83 30.88 2.25
CA PHE A 60 9.66 30.08 3.46
C PHE A 60 10.88 29.22 3.83
N ARG A 61 11.94 29.22 3.03
CA ARG A 61 13.11 28.35 3.25
C ARG A 61 13.76 28.56 4.61
N ALA A 62 13.90 29.81 5.03
CA ALA A 62 14.45 30.14 6.35
C ALA A 62 13.54 29.64 7.50
N LEU A 63 12.22 29.67 7.30
CA LEU A 63 11.24 29.19 8.28
C LEU A 63 11.28 27.66 8.39
N TRP A 64 11.29 26.95 7.26
CA TRP A 64 11.48 25.49 7.23
C TRP A 64 12.79 25.07 7.90
N ALA A 65 13.88 25.78 7.63
CA ALA A 65 15.18 25.50 8.25
C ALA A 65 15.15 25.69 9.77
N ARG A 66 14.56 26.80 10.26
CA ARG A 66 14.45 27.09 11.70
C ARG A 66 13.53 26.12 12.42
N LEU A 67 12.38 25.79 11.84
CA LEU A 67 11.48 24.77 12.38
C LEU A 67 12.17 23.40 12.42
N SER A 68 12.89 23.05 11.35
CA SER A 68 13.64 21.80 11.26
C SER A 68 14.72 21.72 12.34
N GLU A 69 15.46 22.81 12.59
CA GLU A 69 16.43 22.90 13.68
C GLU A 69 15.78 22.72 15.06
N ALA A 70 14.64 23.38 15.31
CA ALA A 70 13.91 23.26 16.56
C ALA A 70 13.40 21.83 16.81
N LEU A 71 12.80 21.21 15.79
CA LEU A 71 12.31 19.83 15.86
C LEU A 71 13.44 18.82 16.10
N THR A 72 14.60 19.00 15.44
CA THR A 72 15.77 18.13 15.69
C THR A 72 16.26 18.24 17.13
N ARG A 73 16.21 19.43 17.75
CA ARG A 73 16.58 19.60 19.17
C ARG A 73 15.57 18.95 20.12
N LEU A 74 14.29 18.95 19.75
CA LEU A 74 13.19 18.43 20.55
C LEU A 74 12.82 16.96 20.25
N GLN A 75 13.55 16.28 19.35
CA GLN A 75 13.21 14.92 18.89
C GLN A 75 13.11 13.86 20.00
N ASN A 76 13.75 14.10 21.14
CA ASN A 76 13.75 13.21 22.31
C ASN A 76 12.78 13.64 23.41
N ASP A 77 12.05 14.75 23.22
CA ASP A 77 11.03 15.24 24.15
C ASP A 77 9.70 15.52 23.44
N PRO A 78 8.90 14.46 23.21
CA PRO A 78 7.62 14.56 22.50
C PRO A 78 6.64 15.59 23.06
N GLY A 79 6.65 15.83 24.37
CA GLY A 79 5.72 16.76 25.02
C GLY A 79 5.99 18.19 24.58
N SER A 80 7.27 18.56 24.47
CA SER A 80 7.68 19.90 24.04
C SER A 80 7.46 20.16 22.55
N VAL A 81 7.39 19.12 21.71
CA VAL A 81 7.11 19.29 20.27
C VAL A 81 5.70 19.82 20.02
N GLN A 82 4.73 19.53 20.91
CA GLN A 82 3.35 20.02 20.78
C GLN A 82 3.26 21.55 20.79
N VAL A 83 4.22 22.23 21.42
CA VAL A 83 4.31 23.70 21.41
C VAL A 83 4.53 24.25 19.99
N LEU A 84 5.16 23.46 19.11
CA LEU A 84 5.43 23.83 17.72
C LEU A 84 4.31 23.43 16.76
N LEU A 85 3.28 22.71 17.23
CA LEU A 85 2.18 22.23 16.36
C LEU A 85 1.54 23.37 15.55
N PRO A 86 1.16 24.54 16.13
CA PRO A 86 0.54 25.61 15.34
C PRO A 86 1.43 26.12 14.20
N MET A 87 2.75 26.12 14.39
CA MET A 87 3.71 26.54 13.38
C MET A 87 3.85 25.50 12.27
N ILE A 88 3.87 24.22 12.62
CA ILE A 88 3.89 23.11 11.65
C ILE A 88 2.60 23.13 10.82
N GLU A 89 1.43 23.24 11.47
CA GLU A 89 0.14 23.31 10.78
C GLU A 89 0.08 24.50 9.81
N SER A 90 0.56 25.67 10.23
CA SER A 90 0.61 26.85 9.37
C SER A 90 1.45 26.60 8.12
N LEU A 91 2.65 26.02 8.25
CA LEU A 91 3.50 25.72 7.10
C LEU A 91 2.92 24.60 6.21
N MET A 92 2.30 23.59 6.79
CA MET A 92 1.63 22.52 6.03
C MET A 92 0.46 23.07 5.19
N VAL A 93 -0.34 23.97 5.76
CA VAL A 93 -1.44 24.63 5.06
C VAL A 93 -0.91 25.55 3.94
N VAL A 94 0.17 26.30 4.18
CA VAL A 94 0.81 27.10 3.13
C VAL A 94 1.28 26.22 1.97
N SER A 95 1.99 25.12 2.27
CA SER A 95 2.41 24.15 1.24
C SER A 95 1.22 23.56 0.48
N GLN A 96 0.10 23.30 1.15
CA GLN A 96 -1.10 22.77 0.50
C GLN A 96 -1.68 23.73 -0.54
N HIS A 97 -1.63 25.04 -0.29
CA HIS A 97 -2.13 26.05 -1.22
C HIS A 97 -1.16 26.30 -2.37
N SER A 98 0.15 26.40 -2.09
CA SER A 98 1.17 26.57 -3.13
C SER A 98 1.32 25.35 -4.05
N MET A 99 1.08 24.14 -3.54
CA MET A 99 1.08 22.90 -4.35
C MET A 99 -0.29 22.62 -5.01
N GLY A 100 -1.27 23.52 -4.87
CA GLY A 100 -2.64 23.39 -5.37
C GLY A 100 -3.48 22.34 -4.64
N LYS A 101 -4.81 22.52 -4.58
CA LYS A 101 -5.75 21.53 -4.02
C LYS A 101 -5.75 20.21 -4.82
N LEU A 102 -6.24 19.14 -4.18
CA LEU A 102 -6.61 17.91 -4.88
C LEU A 102 -7.57 18.31 -6.02
N ALA A 103 -7.15 18.14 -7.27
CA ALA A 103 -8.13 17.98 -8.33
C ALA A 103 -8.75 16.60 -8.08
N GLU A 104 -10.06 16.56 -7.82
CA GLU A 104 -10.77 15.33 -7.42
C GLU A 104 -10.66 14.21 -8.48
N ASP A 105 -10.25 14.56 -9.72
CA ASP A 105 -10.12 13.66 -10.86
C ASP A 105 -8.69 13.59 -11.48
N ALA A 106 -7.67 14.22 -10.89
CA ALA A 106 -6.33 14.15 -11.48
C ALA A 106 -5.63 12.84 -11.10
N ASP A 107 -5.27 12.04 -12.11
CA ASP A 107 -4.36 10.92 -11.96
C ASP A 107 -3.04 11.41 -11.32
N PRO A 108 -2.66 10.91 -10.13
CA PRO A 108 -1.40 11.29 -9.48
C PRO A 108 -0.16 11.01 -10.33
N TRP A 109 -0.29 10.20 -11.39
CA TRP A 109 0.80 9.72 -12.25
C TRP A 109 0.76 10.29 -13.68
N ALA A 110 -0.17 11.21 -14.00
CA ALA A 110 -0.17 11.87 -15.31
C ALA A 110 0.95 12.92 -15.37
N GLU A 111 1.84 12.79 -16.37
CA GLU A 111 2.86 13.80 -16.67
C GLU A 111 2.20 15.14 -16.98
N ARG A 112 2.56 16.17 -16.21
CA ARG A 112 2.08 17.54 -16.44
C ARG A 112 3.07 18.29 -17.33
N PRO A 113 2.59 19.15 -18.24
CA PRO A 113 3.47 19.96 -19.07
C PRO A 113 4.28 20.95 -18.22
N VAL A 114 5.60 20.96 -18.45
CA VAL A 114 6.57 21.82 -17.79
C VAL A 114 6.42 23.26 -18.30
N ASN A 115 6.04 24.19 -17.41
CA ASN A 115 6.00 25.64 -17.68
C ASN A 115 7.01 26.35 -16.75
N GLU A 116 7.51 27.54 -17.12
CA GLU A 116 8.56 28.28 -16.37
C GLU A 116 8.24 28.61 -14.89
N ASP A 117 6.98 28.51 -14.46
CA ASP A 117 6.52 28.55 -13.04
C ASP A 117 6.87 27.28 -12.23
N ASP A 118 7.42 26.24 -12.88
CA ASP A 118 7.80 24.96 -12.24
C ASP A 118 8.91 25.12 -11.20
N SER A 119 9.81 26.10 -11.36
CA SER A 119 11.02 26.16 -10.53
C SER A 119 10.75 26.47 -9.05
N THR A 120 9.81 27.38 -8.77
CA THR A 120 9.44 27.73 -7.38
C THR A 120 8.62 26.61 -6.74
N ARG A 121 7.67 26.06 -7.49
CA ARG A 121 6.81 24.96 -7.03
C ARG A 121 7.61 23.69 -6.77
N ALA A 122 8.45 23.25 -7.71
CA ALA A 122 9.33 22.10 -7.55
C ALA A 122 10.27 22.28 -6.35
N ARG A 123 10.76 23.50 -6.11
CA ARG A 123 11.58 23.81 -4.92
C ARG A 123 10.78 23.65 -3.63
N MET A 124 9.54 24.13 -3.57
CA MET A 124 8.67 23.96 -2.41
C MET A 124 8.29 22.49 -2.17
N GLU A 125 8.04 21.72 -3.23
CA GLU A 125 7.80 20.27 -3.16
C GLU A 125 9.02 19.52 -2.61
N GLN A 126 10.22 19.89 -3.07
CA GLN A 126 11.47 19.32 -2.56
C GLN A 126 11.73 19.71 -1.10
N GLU A 127 11.50 20.96 -0.71
CA GLU A 127 11.61 21.40 0.69
C GLU A 127 10.63 20.66 1.60
N PHE A 128 9.39 20.48 1.15
CA PHE A 128 8.37 19.71 1.86
C PHE A 128 8.76 18.23 2.00
N ALA A 129 9.22 17.59 0.93
CA ALA A 129 9.68 16.21 0.94
C ALA A 129 10.84 16.02 1.93
N ASN A 130 11.88 16.86 1.82
CA ASN A 130 13.04 16.82 2.73
C ASN A 130 12.65 17.04 4.19
N PHE A 131 11.73 17.98 4.46
CA PHE A 131 11.26 18.23 5.82
C PHE A 131 10.47 17.05 6.38
N THR A 132 9.52 16.53 5.61
CA THR A 132 8.63 15.44 6.06
C THR A 132 9.38 14.13 6.26
N GLU A 133 10.38 13.85 5.43
CA GLU A 133 11.28 12.71 5.59
C GLU A 133 12.16 12.86 6.84
N LYS A 134 12.82 14.01 7.01
CA LYS A 134 13.68 14.27 8.17
C LYS A 134 12.92 14.19 9.50
N HIS A 135 11.68 14.67 9.53
CA HIS A 135 10.86 14.73 10.74
C HIS A 135 9.77 13.66 10.81
N ARG A 136 9.88 12.61 9.98
CA ARG A 136 8.94 11.49 9.87
C ARG A 136 8.44 10.96 11.22
N LYS A 137 9.37 10.70 12.16
CA LYS A 137 9.05 10.16 13.49
C LYS A 137 8.14 11.09 14.29
N ILE A 138 8.44 12.39 14.25
CA ILE A 138 7.71 13.42 15.00
C ILE A 138 6.32 13.63 14.39
N LEU A 139 6.25 13.75 13.07
CA LEU A 139 4.98 13.89 12.35
C LEU A 139 4.04 12.71 12.61
N ASN A 140 4.55 11.48 12.56
CA ASN A 140 3.73 10.30 12.88
C ASN A 140 3.26 10.28 14.33
N LEU A 141 4.09 10.74 15.27
CA LEU A 141 3.68 10.84 16.67
C LEU A 141 2.56 11.87 16.87
N MET A 142 2.63 13.01 16.18
CA MET A 142 1.57 14.03 16.19
C MET A 142 0.26 13.49 15.62
N VAL A 143 0.32 12.79 14.48
CA VAL A 143 -0.87 12.19 13.86
C VAL A 143 -1.50 11.11 14.77
N ARG A 144 -0.68 10.30 15.45
CA ARG A 144 -1.19 9.33 16.43
C ARG A 144 -1.92 10.00 17.60
N GLN A 145 -1.38 11.11 18.09
CA GLN A 145 -1.97 11.85 19.22
C GLN A 145 -3.22 12.64 18.80
N ASN A 146 -3.25 13.12 17.56
CA ASN A 146 -4.38 13.86 17.02
C ASN A 146 -4.70 13.42 15.56
N PRO A 147 -5.47 12.33 15.37
CA PRO A 147 -5.77 11.80 14.04
C PRO A 147 -6.54 12.76 13.13
N SER A 148 -7.27 13.73 13.67
CA SER A 148 -8.04 14.68 12.84
C SER A 148 -7.16 15.61 12.02
N LEU A 149 -5.87 15.76 12.37
CA LEU A 149 -4.89 16.53 11.59
C LEU A 149 -4.83 16.07 10.13
N MET A 150 -4.96 14.76 9.89
CA MET A 150 -4.93 14.17 8.55
C MET A 150 -6.12 14.59 7.66
N SER A 151 -7.24 15.01 8.26
CA SER A 151 -8.39 15.56 7.53
C SER A 151 -8.37 17.09 7.45
N GLY A 152 -7.35 17.75 8.02
CA GLY A 152 -7.20 19.19 8.11
C GLY A 152 -5.81 19.64 7.66
N SER A 153 -5.05 20.24 8.57
CA SER A 153 -3.75 20.87 8.31
C SER A 153 -2.70 19.92 7.72
N PHE A 154 -2.75 18.62 8.03
CA PHE A 154 -1.80 17.60 7.56
C PHE A 154 -2.32 16.82 6.35
N ALA A 155 -3.42 17.24 5.72
CA ALA A 155 -3.98 16.56 4.55
C ALA A 155 -2.95 16.37 3.41
N LEU A 156 -1.98 17.28 3.31
CA LEU A 156 -0.90 17.19 2.33
C LEU A 156 0.03 15.98 2.53
N LEU A 157 0.15 15.44 3.75
CA LEU A 157 0.96 14.24 4.01
C LEU A 157 0.40 13.01 3.27
N VAL A 158 -0.89 13.01 2.91
CA VAL A 158 -1.50 11.97 2.07
C VAL A 158 -0.86 11.94 0.67
N ARG A 159 -0.30 13.06 0.18
CA ARG A 159 0.42 13.09 -1.11
C ARG A 159 1.78 12.42 -1.07
N ASN A 160 2.39 12.31 0.10
CA ASN A 160 3.63 11.58 0.29
C ASN A 160 3.42 10.46 1.31
N PRO A 161 2.64 9.41 0.98
CA PRO A 161 2.29 8.37 1.94
C PRO A 161 3.52 7.63 2.47
N LYS A 162 4.68 7.68 1.80
CA LYS A 162 5.94 7.08 2.27
C LYS A 162 6.37 7.61 3.66
N VAL A 163 6.00 8.86 4.00
CA VAL A 163 6.33 9.46 5.30
C VAL A 163 5.37 9.06 6.42
N LEU A 164 4.25 8.43 6.11
CA LEU A 164 3.29 7.99 7.12
C LEU A 164 3.56 6.54 7.52
N ASP A 165 3.47 6.27 8.82
CA ASP A 165 3.48 4.93 9.37
C ASP A 165 2.14 4.23 9.08
N PHE A 166 2.21 2.90 8.95
CA PHE A 166 1.08 2.06 8.57
C PHE A 166 -0.15 2.26 9.47
N ASP A 167 0.05 2.42 10.78
CA ASP A 167 -1.04 2.62 11.72
C ASP A 167 -1.79 3.93 11.50
N ASN A 168 -1.07 5.01 11.22
CA ASN A 168 -1.66 6.30 10.87
C ASN A 168 -2.42 6.25 9.54
N LYS A 169 -1.83 5.59 8.51
CA LYS A 169 -2.52 5.35 7.23
C LYS A 169 -3.81 4.58 7.42
N ARG A 170 -3.77 3.47 8.18
CA ARG A 170 -4.93 2.62 8.46
C ARG A 170 -6.02 3.38 9.21
N ASN A 171 -5.66 4.19 10.20
CA ASN A 171 -6.62 5.01 10.94
C ASN A 171 -7.30 6.04 10.04
N TYR A 172 -6.52 6.76 9.23
CA TYR A 172 -7.06 7.72 8.25
C TYR A 172 -7.95 7.04 7.22
N PHE A 173 -7.48 5.92 6.64
CA PHE A 173 -8.23 5.09 5.70
C PHE A 173 -9.58 4.67 6.27
N SER A 174 -9.61 4.12 7.48
CA SER A 174 -10.84 3.68 8.15
C SER A 174 -11.82 4.83 8.37
N GLN A 175 -11.32 6.01 8.78
CA GLN A 175 -12.15 7.21 8.97
C GLN A 175 -12.77 7.69 7.65
N GLN A 176 -11.98 7.79 6.57
CA GLN A 176 -12.50 8.21 5.28
C GLN A 176 -13.48 7.20 4.69
N LEU A 177 -13.22 5.90 4.86
CA LEU A 177 -14.06 4.83 4.32
C LEU A 177 -15.48 4.84 4.93
N HIS A 178 -15.61 5.30 6.18
CA HIS A 178 -16.87 5.38 6.92
C HIS A 178 -17.47 6.79 6.98
N LYS A 179 -16.85 7.78 6.34
CA LYS A 179 -17.32 9.16 6.30
C LYS A 179 -18.65 9.25 5.53
N GLY A 180 -19.58 10.05 6.03
CA GLY A 180 -20.82 10.34 5.32
C GLY A 180 -21.88 9.23 5.35
N ARG A 181 -21.79 8.26 6.28
CA ARG A 181 -22.82 7.23 6.49
C ARG A 181 -24.16 7.86 6.94
N ARG A 182 -24.98 8.29 5.98
CA ARG A 182 -26.28 8.94 6.22
C ARG A 182 -27.47 8.01 6.01
N GLU A 183 -27.31 6.95 5.22
CA GLU A 183 -28.41 6.07 4.83
C GLU A 183 -28.51 4.81 5.71
N HIS A 184 -29.75 4.39 5.98
CA HIS A 184 -30.05 3.12 6.63
C HIS A 184 -30.08 2.00 5.60
N TYR A 185 -29.05 1.16 5.60
CA TYR A 185 -28.96 -0.03 4.76
C TYR A 185 -29.50 -1.25 5.49
N THR A 186 -30.26 -2.08 4.77
CA THR A 186 -30.74 -3.37 5.27
C THR A 186 -29.55 -4.28 5.61
N PRO A 187 -29.54 -4.93 6.80
CA PRO A 187 -28.50 -5.89 7.15
C PRO A 187 -28.41 -7.05 6.16
N LEU A 188 -27.18 -7.46 5.83
CA LEU A 188 -26.89 -8.61 4.98
C LEU A 188 -27.02 -9.89 5.82
N SER A 189 -28.21 -10.50 5.81
CA SER A 189 -28.46 -11.77 6.50
C SER A 189 -28.09 -12.94 5.60
N LEU A 190 -26.91 -13.51 5.84
CA LEU A 190 -26.36 -14.62 5.07
C LEU A 190 -26.58 -15.94 5.82
N THR A 191 -27.22 -16.91 5.18
CA THR A 191 -27.34 -18.28 5.70
C THR A 191 -26.63 -19.24 4.74
N VAL A 192 -25.65 -19.97 5.25
CA VAL A 192 -24.74 -20.81 4.44
C VAL A 192 -24.62 -22.21 5.04
N ARG A 193 -24.40 -23.21 4.20
CA ARG A 193 -24.00 -24.55 4.65
C ARG A 193 -22.48 -24.59 4.71
N ARG A 194 -21.91 -25.10 5.81
CA ARG A 194 -20.46 -25.17 6.02
C ARG A 194 -19.71 -25.82 4.86
N GLN A 195 -20.24 -26.92 4.34
CA GLN A 195 -19.66 -27.67 3.21
C GLN A 195 -19.79 -26.97 1.85
N HIS A 196 -20.62 -25.92 1.74
CA HIS A 196 -20.89 -25.20 0.49
C HIS A 196 -20.69 -23.69 0.69
N VAL A 197 -19.84 -23.30 1.64
CA VAL A 197 -19.74 -21.90 2.10
C VAL A 197 -19.39 -20.95 0.96
N PHE A 198 -18.51 -21.35 0.04
CA PHE A 198 -18.12 -20.54 -1.10
C PHE A 198 -19.30 -20.27 -2.02
N TYR A 199 -19.98 -21.33 -2.48
CA TYR A 199 -21.06 -21.23 -3.44
C TYR A 199 -22.32 -20.58 -2.86
N ASP A 200 -22.71 -20.92 -1.62
CA ASP A 200 -23.85 -20.30 -0.95
C ASP A 200 -23.61 -18.79 -0.73
N SER A 201 -22.37 -18.41 -0.39
CA SER A 201 -21.96 -17.00 -0.27
C SER A 201 -21.97 -16.29 -1.62
N PHE A 202 -21.41 -16.93 -2.66
CA PHE A 202 -21.42 -16.40 -4.01
C PHE A 202 -22.84 -16.09 -4.48
N GLN A 203 -23.76 -17.04 -4.37
CA GLN A 203 -25.16 -16.86 -4.79
C GLN A 203 -25.84 -15.71 -4.07
N TYR A 204 -25.53 -15.51 -2.78
CA TYR A 204 -26.07 -14.42 -1.99
C TYR A 204 -25.52 -13.06 -2.46
N PHE A 205 -24.19 -12.91 -2.51
CA PHE A 205 -23.52 -11.65 -2.86
C PHE A 205 -23.71 -11.27 -4.33
N HIS A 206 -23.87 -12.25 -5.23
CA HIS A 206 -24.12 -12.00 -6.65
C HIS A 206 -25.41 -11.19 -6.87
N ARG A 207 -26.40 -11.33 -5.99
CA ARG A 207 -27.70 -10.62 -6.05
C ARG A 207 -27.69 -9.25 -5.36
N LYS A 208 -26.52 -8.81 -4.87
CA LYS A 208 -26.37 -7.56 -4.13
C LYS A 208 -25.61 -6.53 -4.94
N THR A 209 -25.97 -5.28 -4.74
CA THR A 209 -25.27 -4.11 -5.27
C THR A 209 -24.06 -3.75 -4.40
N GLY A 210 -23.10 -3.02 -4.97
CA GLY A 210 -21.93 -2.53 -4.24
C GLY A 210 -22.29 -1.75 -2.96
N PRO A 211 -23.21 -0.76 -3.00
CA PRO A 211 -23.65 -0.04 -1.80
C PRO A 211 -24.29 -0.93 -0.72
N GLU A 212 -25.12 -1.90 -1.11
CA GLU A 212 -25.68 -2.88 -0.15
C GLU A 212 -24.58 -3.69 0.53
N ILE A 213 -23.59 -4.18 -0.24
CA ILE A 213 -22.47 -4.96 0.28
C ILE A 213 -21.62 -4.10 1.22
N LYS A 214 -21.25 -2.90 0.77
CA LYS A 214 -20.41 -1.97 1.52
C LYS A 214 -21.04 -1.60 2.86
N HIS A 215 -22.24 -1.02 2.83
CA HIS A 215 -22.83 -0.38 4.00
C HIS A 215 -23.71 -1.31 4.85
N GLY A 216 -24.21 -2.41 4.27
CA GLY A 216 -25.00 -3.40 4.98
C GLY A 216 -24.17 -4.13 6.04
N LYS A 217 -24.70 -4.22 7.27
CA LYS A 217 -24.06 -5.00 8.33
C LYS A 217 -24.21 -6.49 8.01
N LEU A 218 -23.10 -7.21 7.87
CA LEU A 218 -23.10 -8.64 7.65
C LEU A 218 -23.45 -9.39 8.94
N ASN A 219 -24.43 -10.29 8.84
CA ASN A 219 -24.82 -11.22 9.89
C ASN A 219 -24.87 -12.62 9.28
N VAL A 220 -24.02 -13.53 9.75
CA VAL A 220 -23.90 -14.88 9.19
C VAL A 220 -24.55 -15.92 10.10
N ARG A 221 -25.18 -16.93 9.50
CA ARG A 221 -25.68 -18.14 10.17
C ARG A 221 -25.26 -19.38 9.39
N PHE A 222 -24.74 -20.38 10.09
CA PHE A 222 -24.55 -21.70 9.50
C PHE A 222 -25.83 -22.52 9.63
N HIS A 223 -26.23 -23.16 8.53
CA HIS A 223 -27.46 -23.96 8.48
C HIS A 223 -27.38 -25.13 9.47
N ASN A 224 -28.44 -25.34 10.26
CA ASN A 224 -28.53 -26.35 11.34
C ASN A 224 -27.48 -26.22 12.46
N GLU A 225 -26.85 -25.05 12.63
CA GLU A 225 -25.92 -24.80 13.74
C GLU A 225 -26.51 -23.76 14.71
N GLU A 226 -26.37 -24.02 16.01
CA GLU A 226 -26.76 -23.05 17.05
C GLU A 226 -25.72 -21.93 17.12
N GLY A 227 -26.16 -20.68 16.92
CA GLY A 227 -25.28 -19.53 17.05
C GLY A 227 -26.01 -18.23 16.76
N VAL A 228 -25.97 -17.30 17.70
CA VAL A 228 -26.36 -15.90 17.47
C VAL A 228 -25.11 -15.13 17.13
N ASP A 229 -25.09 -14.50 15.96
CA ASP A 229 -23.91 -13.77 15.50
C ASP A 229 -23.73 -12.45 16.28
N ALA A 230 -22.97 -12.52 17.37
CA ALA A 230 -22.40 -11.37 18.06
C ALA A 230 -21.06 -10.93 17.43
N GLY A 231 -20.74 -11.42 16.22
CA GLY A 231 -19.50 -11.17 15.48
C GLY A 231 -18.59 -12.39 15.38
N GLY A 232 -18.78 -13.42 16.19
CA GLY A 232 -17.99 -14.66 16.16
C GLY A 232 -18.26 -15.50 14.91
N VAL A 233 -19.52 -15.68 14.54
CA VAL A 233 -19.92 -16.48 13.38
C VAL A 233 -19.48 -15.80 12.08
N THR A 234 -19.60 -14.47 11.99
CA THR A 234 -19.04 -13.72 10.85
C THR A 234 -17.52 -13.87 10.73
N ARG A 235 -16.77 -13.85 11.85
CA ARG A 235 -15.30 -14.07 11.82
C ARG A 235 -14.95 -15.46 11.32
N GLU A 236 -15.66 -16.47 11.80
CA GLU A 236 -15.48 -17.85 11.34
C GLU A 236 -15.80 -17.98 9.85
N TRP A 237 -16.89 -17.37 9.37
CA TRP A 237 -17.24 -17.38 7.96
C TRP A 237 -16.13 -16.81 7.08
N PHE A 238 -15.54 -15.67 7.44
CA PHE A 238 -14.41 -15.10 6.71
C PHE A 238 -13.20 -16.06 6.69
N GLN A 239 -12.91 -16.74 7.80
CA GLN A 239 -11.82 -17.72 7.86
C GLN A 239 -12.07 -18.92 6.94
N VAL A 240 -13.25 -19.54 7.01
CA VAL A 240 -13.57 -20.70 6.15
C VAL A 240 -13.61 -20.28 4.68
N LEU A 241 -14.22 -19.13 4.37
CA LEU A 241 -14.30 -18.63 3.01
C LEU A 241 -12.92 -18.29 2.43
N SER A 242 -12.01 -17.71 3.23
CA SER A 242 -10.64 -17.41 2.77
C SER A 242 -9.88 -18.67 2.33
N ARG A 243 -10.12 -19.82 2.99
CA ARG A 243 -9.53 -21.10 2.57
C ARG A 243 -10.16 -21.62 1.28
N GLU A 244 -11.48 -21.53 1.15
CA GLU A 244 -12.18 -21.96 -0.06
C GLU A 244 -11.83 -21.12 -1.29
N MET A 245 -11.49 -19.83 -1.12
CA MET A 245 -11.03 -18.97 -2.22
C MET A 245 -9.79 -19.54 -2.95
N PHE A 246 -8.95 -20.29 -2.24
CA PHE A 246 -7.74 -20.91 -2.75
C PHE A 246 -7.88 -22.43 -2.97
N ASN A 247 -9.09 -22.96 -2.87
CA ASN A 247 -9.34 -24.37 -3.13
C ASN A 247 -9.04 -24.68 -4.62
N PRO A 248 -8.10 -25.60 -4.92
CA PRO A 248 -7.73 -25.93 -6.30
C PRO A 248 -8.90 -26.40 -7.17
N ASP A 249 -9.95 -26.97 -6.55
CA ASP A 249 -11.13 -27.46 -7.26
C ASP A 249 -11.91 -26.36 -7.99
N TYR A 250 -11.79 -25.10 -7.55
CA TYR A 250 -12.40 -23.96 -8.24
C TYR A 250 -11.55 -23.43 -9.41
N ALA A 251 -10.29 -23.85 -9.50
CA ALA A 251 -9.30 -23.41 -10.49
C ALA A 251 -9.13 -21.87 -10.58
N LEU A 252 -9.43 -21.12 -9.52
CA LEU A 252 -9.38 -19.65 -9.53
C LEU A 252 -7.99 -19.12 -9.25
N PHE A 253 -7.34 -19.60 -8.20
CA PHE A 253 -6.00 -19.19 -7.82
C PHE A 253 -5.08 -20.40 -7.81
N GLN A 254 -3.80 -20.17 -8.06
CA GLN A 254 -2.76 -21.19 -7.97
C GLN A 254 -1.67 -20.75 -6.99
N PRO A 255 -1.11 -21.68 -6.21
CA PRO A 255 0.01 -21.38 -5.34
C PRO A 255 1.24 -21.03 -6.17
N CYS A 256 2.05 -20.11 -5.66
CA CYS A 256 3.29 -19.69 -6.29
C CYS A 256 4.39 -20.73 -6.16
N ALA A 257 5.24 -20.84 -7.19
CA ALA A 257 6.32 -21.81 -7.22
C ALA A 257 7.38 -21.54 -6.13
N ALA A 258 7.59 -20.26 -5.80
CA ALA A 258 8.62 -19.82 -4.86
C ALA A 258 8.40 -20.26 -3.41
N ASP A 259 7.15 -20.19 -2.90
CA ASP A 259 6.88 -20.40 -1.46
C ASP A 259 5.67 -21.31 -1.17
N ARG A 260 4.81 -21.58 -2.17
CA ARG A 260 3.54 -22.35 -2.07
C ARG A 260 2.51 -21.83 -1.05
N THR A 261 2.76 -20.68 -0.45
CA THR A 261 1.93 -20.02 0.57
C THR A 261 1.25 -18.77 0.06
N THR A 262 1.81 -18.15 -0.98
CA THR A 262 1.23 -17.03 -1.72
C THR A 262 0.54 -17.52 -2.98
N TYR A 263 -0.47 -16.77 -3.42
CA TYR A 263 -1.34 -17.14 -4.52
C TYR A 263 -1.44 -16.05 -5.58
N GLN A 264 -1.60 -16.48 -6.82
CA GLN A 264 -1.89 -15.61 -7.97
C GLN A 264 -3.10 -16.15 -8.74
N PRO A 265 -3.82 -15.30 -9.50
CA PRO A 265 -4.87 -15.77 -10.39
C PRO A 265 -4.35 -16.88 -11.31
N ASN A 266 -5.10 -17.97 -11.40
CA ASN A 266 -4.79 -19.05 -12.31
C ASN A 266 -5.12 -18.60 -13.74
N ARG A 267 -4.12 -18.62 -14.61
CA ARG A 267 -4.29 -18.30 -16.02
C ARG A 267 -5.30 -19.21 -16.73
N MET A 268 -5.40 -20.46 -16.28
CA MET A 268 -6.32 -21.46 -16.81
C MET A 268 -7.69 -21.44 -16.13
N SER A 269 -8.04 -20.38 -15.38
CA SER A 269 -9.31 -20.29 -14.66
C SER A 269 -10.53 -20.42 -15.57
N ALA A 270 -10.38 -20.13 -16.86
CA ALA A 270 -11.42 -20.27 -17.88
C ALA A 270 -11.95 -21.70 -18.05
N VAL A 271 -11.30 -22.71 -17.46
CA VAL A 271 -11.88 -24.07 -17.34
C VAL A 271 -13.22 -24.08 -16.58
N ASN A 272 -13.45 -23.05 -15.76
CA ASN A 272 -14.69 -22.80 -15.06
C ASN A 272 -15.43 -21.63 -15.69
N ASP A 273 -16.56 -21.87 -16.34
CA ASP A 273 -17.37 -20.84 -17.02
C ASP A 273 -17.75 -19.65 -16.13
N MET A 274 -17.85 -19.86 -14.81
CA MET A 274 -18.22 -18.83 -13.84
C MET A 274 -17.01 -18.07 -13.28
N HIS A 275 -15.78 -18.33 -13.74
CA HIS A 275 -14.56 -17.84 -13.10
C HIS A 275 -14.54 -16.31 -12.92
N LEU A 276 -14.91 -15.53 -13.93
CA LEU A 276 -14.94 -14.06 -13.83
C LEU A 276 -15.94 -13.59 -12.76
N SER A 277 -17.11 -14.21 -12.70
CA SER A 277 -18.10 -13.90 -11.65
C SER A 277 -17.58 -14.26 -10.25
N PHE A 278 -16.81 -15.35 -10.14
CA PHE A 278 -16.14 -15.72 -8.89
C PHE A 278 -15.03 -14.73 -8.52
N PHE A 279 -14.18 -14.29 -9.45
CA PHE A 279 -13.19 -13.24 -9.17
C PHE A 279 -13.85 -11.94 -8.69
N LYS A 280 -14.93 -11.51 -9.34
CA LYS A 280 -15.71 -10.34 -8.88
C LYS A 280 -16.27 -10.53 -7.47
N PHE A 281 -16.83 -11.70 -7.19
CA PHE A 281 -17.30 -12.04 -5.84
C PHE A 281 -16.17 -12.00 -4.80
N ILE A 282 -15.01 -12.56 -5.13
CA ILE A 282 -13.83 -12.57 -4.26
C ILE A 282 -13.35 -11.13 -3.99
N GLY A 283 -13.30 -10.27 -5.02
CA GLY A 283 -13.02 -8.84 -4.86
C GLY A 283 -13.99 -8.16 -3.88
N ARG A 284 -15.30 -8.43 -4.01
CA ARG A 284 -16.34 -7.94 -3.08
C ARG A 284 -16.12 -8.42 -1.65
N VAL A 285 -15.78 -9.70 -1.46
CA VAL A 285 -15.53 -10.29 -0.13
C VAL A 285 -14.32 -9.66 0.55
N ILE A 286 -13.21 -9.51 -0.16
CA ILE A 286 -11.99 -8.88 0.38
C ILE A 286 -12.27 -7.41 0.69
N GLY A 287 -12.92 -6.69 -0.23
CA GLY A 287 -13.34 -5.31 0.02
C GLY A 287 -14.24 -5.18 1.24
N LYS A 288 -15.19 -6.12 1.41
CA LYS A 288 -16.06 -6.17 2.59
C LYS A 288 -15.30 -6.49 3.88
N ALA A 289 -14.32 -7.40 3.84
CA ALA A 289 -13.47 -7.70 4.99
C ALA A 289 -12.70 -6.46 5.45
N ILE A 290 -12.07 -5.74 4.51
CA ILE A 290 -11.36 -4.48 4.79
C ILE A 290 -12.32 -3.44 5.37
N TYR A 291 -13.50 -3.27 4.78
CA TYR A 291 -14.51 -2.32 5.25
C TYR A 291 -14.97 -2.63 6.68
N ASP A 292 -15.26 -3.89 6.99
CA ASP A 292 -15.73 -4.33 8.31
C ASP A 292 -14.59 -4.48 9.35
N GLY A 293 -13.34 -4.22 8.98
CA GLY A 293 -12.17 -4.41 9.86
C GLY A 293 -11.96 -5.88 10.25
N ARG A 294 -12.16 -6.79 9.31
CA ARG A 294 -11.96 -8.23 9.45
C ARG A 294 -10.72 -8.67 8.67
N LEU A 295 -9.94 -9.57 9.27
CA LEU A 295 -8.75 -10.14 8.66
C LEU A 295 -9.12 -11.40 7.87
N LEU A 296 -8.37 -11.67 6.80
CA LEU A 296 -8.46 -12.87 5.98
C LEU A 296 -7.14 -13.64 6.00
N ASP A 297 -7.18 -14.96 6.07
CA ASP A 297 -6.00 -15.81 5.82
C ASP A 297 -5.80 -15.91 4.30
N ALA A 298 -5.48 -14.77 3.67
CA ALA A 298 -5.39 -14.63 2.22
C ALA A 298 -4.11 -13.88 1.83
N TYR A 299 -3.18 -14.62 1.23
CA TYR A 299 -1.84 -14.14 0.91
C TYR A 299 -1.64 -14.23 -0.59
N PHE A 300 -1.53 -13.08 -1.25
CA PHE A 300 -1.32 -12.98 -2.68
C PHE A 300 0.13 -12.68 -3.03
N THR A 301 0.49 -12.81 -4.30
CA THR A 301 1.76 -12.31 -4.80
C THR A 301 1.85 -10.79 -4.71
N ARG A 302 3.09 -10.31 -4.62
CA ARG A 302 3.42 -8.89 -4.71
C ARG A 302 2.87 -8.23 -5.98
N SER A 303 2.97 -8.91 -7.13
CA SER A 303 2.40 -8.45 -8.41
C SER A 303 0.89 -8.26 -8.33
N PHE A 304 0.16 -9.15 -7.66
CA PHE A 304 -1.29 -9.02 -7.53
C PHE A 304 -1.70 -7.87 -6.58
N TYR A 305 -0.95 -7.63 -5.50
CA TYR A 305 -1.15 -6.42 -4.68
C TYR A 305 -0.85 -5.14 -5.46
N LYS A 306 0.17 -5.12 -6.32
CA LYS A 306 0.44 -3.99 -7.23
C LYS A 306 -0.75 -3.73 -8.16
N HIS A 307 -1.38 -4.78 -8.71
CA HIS A 307 -2.61 -4.65 -9.50
C HIS A 307 -3.77 -4.04 -8.70
N MET A 308 -3.98 -4.45 -7.45
CA MET A 308 -5.00 -3.84 -6.56
C MET A 308 -4.77 -2.34 -6.31
N LEU A 309 -3.52 -1.91 -6.30
CA LEU A 309 -3.12 -0.51 -6.14
C LEU A 309 -3.06 0.24 -7.48
N GLY A 310 -3.24 -0.45 -8.62
CA GLY A 310 -3.08 0.11 -9.96
C GLY A 310 -1.64 0.56 -10.24
N ARG A 311 -0.64 -0.17 -9.73
CA ARG A 311 0.79 0.06 -9.97
C ARG A 311 1.31 -0.92 -11.02
N SER A 312 2.35 -0.51 -11.75
CA SER A 312 3.06 -1.40 -12.67
C SER A 312 3.83 -2.49 -11.94
N VAL A 313 3.90 -3.65 -12.57
CA VAL A 313 4.76 -4.77 -12.16
C VAL A 313 6.18 -4.55 -12.66
N ASP A 314 7.15 -5.15 -11.97
CA ASP A 314 8.56 -5.15 -12.32
C ASP A 314 9.05 -6.58 -12.57
N TYR A 315 10.14 -6.77 -13.32
CA TYR A 315 10.65 -8.11 -13.62
C TYR A 315 11.05 -8.88 -12.36
N LYS A 316 11.42 -8.18 -11.26
CA LYS A 316 11.68 -8.81 -9.96
C LYS A 316 10.44 -9.48 -9.36
N ASP A 317 9.24 -9.05 -9.73
CA ASP A 317 8.02 -9.71 -9.29
C ASP A 317 7.84 -11.09 -9.95
N LEU A 318 8.57 -11.40 -11.03
CA LEU A 318 8.58 -12.73 -11.63
C LEU A 318 9.20 -13.78 -10.71
N GLU A 319 10.13 -13.38 -9.82
CA GLU A 319 10.83 -14.33 -8.95
C GLU A 319 9.84 -15.17 -8.12
N ALA A 320 8.78 -14.56 -7.59
CA ALA A 320 7.76 -15.26 -6.82
C ALA A 320 6.91 -16.22 -7.67
N VAL A 321 6.71 -15.90 -8.95
CA VAL A 321 5.79 -16.60 -9.86
C VAL A 321 6.49 -17.73 -10.60
N ASP A 322 7.65 -17.44 -11.17
CA ASP A 322 8.45 -18.31 -12.02
C ASP A 322 9.95 -18.00 -11.78
N PRO A 323 10.56 -18.61 -10.73
CA PRO A 323 11.94 -18.36 -10.36
C PRO A 323 12.94 -18.71 -11.46
N GLU A 324 12.66 -19.75 -12.25
CA GLU A 324 13.54 -20.19 -13.34
C GLU A 324 13.56 -19.17 -14.48
N TYR A 325 12.38 -18.67 -14.86
CA TYR A 325 12.27 -17.62 -15.85
C TYR A 325 12.87 -16.29 -15.35
N TYR A 326 12.68 -15.95 -14.08
CA TYR A 326 13.34 -14.80 -13.46
C TYR A 326 14.86 -14.86 -13.59
N ASN A 327 15.50 -16.00 -13.28
CA ASN A 327 16.95 -16.17 -13.43
C ASN A 327 17.40 -15.97 -14.88
N SER A 328 16.60 -16.42 -15.85
CA SER A 328 16.88 -16.24 -17.28
C SER A 328 16.83 -14.76 -17.68
N ILE A 329 15.85 -14.02 -17.16
CA ILE A 329 15.72 -12.56 -17.36
C ILE A 329 16.85 -11.80 -16.65
N GLU A 330 17.21 -12.18 -15.43
CA GLU A 330 18.32 -11.58 -14.70
C GLU A 330 19.64 -11.78 -15.43
N TRP A 331 19.88 -12.99 -15.96
CA TRP A 331 21.06 -13.29 -16.78
C TRP A 331 21.09 -12.42 -18.04
N MET A 332 19.98 -12.33 -18.77
CA MET A 332 19.85 -11.48 -19.98
C MET A 332 20.20 -10.01 -19.70
N LEU A 333 19.78 -9.48 -18.55
CA LEU A 333 20.02 -8.08 -18.19
C LEU A 333 21.50 -7.81 -17.85
N HIS A 334 22.23 -8.79 -17.33
CA HIS A 334 23.60 -8.61 -16.84
C HIS A 334 24.68 -9.18 -17.77
N ASN A 335 24.30 -9.82 -18.88
CA ASN A 335 25.22 -10.42 -19.84
C ASN A 335 24.90 -9.93 -21.25
N ASP A 336 25.90 -10.02 -22.14
CA ASP A 336 25.73 -9.77 -23.57
C ASP A 336 25.01 -10.94 -24.22
N ILE A 337 23.92 -10.67 -24.94
CA ILE A 337 23.09 -11.68 -25.60
C ILE A 337 23.44 -11.91 -27.08
N THR A 338 24.37 -11.13 -27.62
CA THR A 338 24.75 -11.17 -29.05
C THR A 338 25.18 -12.58 -29.45
N ASP A 339 24.49 -13.16 -30.44
CA ASP A 339 24.71 -14.53 -30.92
C ASP A 339 24.56 -15.64 -29.85
N VAL A 340 23.95 -15.32 -28.69
CA VAL A 340 23.69 -16.28 -27.60
C VAL A 340 22.22 -16.71 -27.57
N LEU A 341 21.30 -15.76 -27.77
CA LEU A 341 19.86 -15.98 -27.68
C LEU A 341 19.19 -15.60 -29.00
N GLU A 342 18.46 -16.54 -29.61
CA GLU A 342 17.62 -16.29 -30.79
C GLU A 342 16.17 -16.00 -30.35
N LEU A 343 15.96 -14.81 -29.80
CA LEU A 343 14.64 -14.36 -29.34
C LEU A 343 14.05 -13.31 -30.28
N THR A 344 12.72 -13.29 -30.36
CA THR A 344 11.95 -12.21 -30.98
C THR A 344 10.98 -11.62 -29.96
N PHE A 345 10.30 -10.52 -30.28
CA PHE A 345 9.24 -9.96 -29.44
C PHE A 345 7.93 -10.76 -29.53
N ALA A 346 8.03 -12.08 -29.50
CA ALA A 346 6.91 -13.00 -29.41
C ALA A 346 7.24 -14.11 -28.41
N VAL A 347 6.23 -14.61 -27.71
CA VAL A 347 6.38 -15.70 -26.73
C VAL A 347 5.39 -16.81 -27.03
N GLU A 348 5.83 -18.03 -26.81
CA GLU A 348 4.96 -19.19 -26.81
C GLU A 348 4.15 -19.22 -25.51
N ASP A 349 2.88 -19.52 -25.66
CA ASP A 349 1.91 -19.55 -24.61
C ASP A 349 1.12 -20.87 -24.72
N GLU A 350 1.25 -21.74 -23.72
CA GLU A 350 0.47 -22.98 -23.67
C GLU A 350 -0.83 -22.77 -22.90
N VAL A 351 -1.96 -22.89 -23.60
CA VAL A 351 -3.30 -22.75 -23.03
C VAL A 351 -4.10 -24.00 -23.36
N PHE A 352 -4.49 -24.76 -22.33
CA PHE A 352 -5.24 -26.02 -22.47
C PHE A 352 -4.61 -27.04 -23.43
N GLY A 353 -3.28 -27.08 -23.49
CA GLY A 353 -2.52 -28.00 -24.36
C GLY A 353 -2.36 -27.53 -25.81
N GLU A 354 -2.82 -26.32 -26.14
CA GLU A 354 -2.54 -25.66 -27.41
C GLU A 354 -1.48 -24.58 -27.22
N THR A 355 -0.40 -24.65 -28.00
CA THR A 355 0.65 -23.63 -28.02
C THR A 355 0.24 -22.53 -28.99
N GLN A 356 0.00 -21.33 -28.46
CA GLN A 356 -0.26 -20.12 -29.23
C GLN A 356 0.96 -19.19 -29.16
N VAL A 357 1.26 -18.48 -30.25
CA VAL A 357 2.31 -17.45 -30.27
C VAL A 357 1.66 -16.10 -29.99
N VAL A 358 2.13 -15.43 -28.94
CA VAL A 358 1.66 -14.10 -28.56
C VAL A 358 2.74 -13.08 -28.89
N GLU A 359 2.45 -12.16 -29.80
CA GLU A 359 3.32 -11.02 -30.07
C GLU A 359 3.24 -10.00 -28.92
N LEU A 360 4.40 -9.64 -28.37
CA LEU A 360 4.53 -8.70 -27.26
C LEU A 360 4.34 -7.24 -27.69
N LYS A 361 4.55 -6.97 -28.99
CA LYS A 361 4.30 -5.68 -29.65
C LYS A 361 3.96 -5.93 -31.12
N PRO A 362 3.39 -4.95 -31.86
CA PRO A 362 3.04 -5.13 -33.26
C PRO A 362 4.22 -5.63 -34.10
N GLU A 363 4.00 -6.66 -34.91
CA GLU A 363 5.02 -7.32 -35.73
C GLU A 363 6.16 -7.94 -34.91
N GLY A 364 5.90 -8.23 -33.62
CA GLY A 364 6.90 -8.65 -32.66
C GLY A 364 7.63 -9.95 -33.04
N ALA A 365 6.96 -10.86 -33.73
CA ALA A 365 7.57 -12.10 -34.20
C ALA A 365 8.70 -11.88 -35.23
N SER A 366 8.72 -10.72 -35.90
CA SER A 366 9.75 -10.35 -36.89
C SER A 366 10.84 -9.44 -36.32
N ILE A 367 10.71 -9.01 -35.06
CA ILE A 367 11.65 -8.08 -34.42
C ILE A 367 12.57 -8.90 -33.50
N PRO A 368 13.87 -9.05 -33.84
CA PRO A 368 14.81 -9.76 -32.98
C PRO A 368 15.11 -8.97 -31.70
N VAL A 369 15.38 -9.70 -30.62
CA VAL A 369 15.88 -9.12 -29.38
C VAL A 369 17.39 -8.89 -29.52
N THR A 370 17.84 -7.67 -29.25
CA THR A 370 19.23 -7.22 -29.34
C THR A 370 19.63 -6.54 -28.03
N GLU A 371 20.93 -6.27 -27.84
CA GLU A 371 21.42 -5.55 -26.66
C GLU A 371 20.74 -4.18 -26.47
N GLU A 372 20.42 -3.50 -27.57
CA GLU A 372 19.78 -2.18 -27.53
C GLU A 372 18.31 -2.24 -27.06
N ASN A 373 17.63 -3.36 -27.29
CA ASN A 373 16.18 -3.48 -27.05
C ASN A 373 15.80 -4.52 -25.98
N LYS A 374 16.77 -5.26 -25.40
CA LYS A 374 16.49 -6.31 -24.40
C LYS A 374 15.73 -5.79 -23.18
N HIS A 375 15.97 -4.56 -22.75
CA HIS A 375 15.21 -3.95 -21.65
C HIS A 375 13.73 -3.78 -21.98
N GLU A 376 13.40 -3.42 -23.23
CA GLU A 376 12.02 -3.33 -23.70
C GLU A 376 11.38 -4.72 -23.74
N TYR A 377 12.10 -5.72 -24.25
CA TYR A 377 11.66 -7.12 -24.27
C TYR A 377 11.33 -7.61 -22.86
N VAL A 378 12.25 -7.41 -21.90
CA VAL A 378 12.05 -7.79 -20.49
C VAL A 378 10.81 -7.13 -19.90
N ARG A 379 10.59 -5.83 -20.16
CA ARG A 379 9.39 -5.13 -19.68
C ARG A 379 8.11 -5.76 -20.25
N LEU A 380 8.05 -5.95 -21.56
CA LEU A 380 6.86 -6.47 -22.24
C LEU A 380 6.56 -7.93 -21.87
N VAL A 381 7.58 -8.78 -21.75
CA VAL A 381 7.36 -10.18 -21.36
C VAL A 381 6.94 -10.31 -19.90
N THR A 382 7.47 -9.44 -19.02
CA THR A 382 7.02 -9.33 -17.63
C THR A 382 5.55 -8.94 -17.57
N GLU A 383 5.15 -7.90 -18.31
CA GLU A 383 3.76 -7.46 -18.39
C GLU A 383 2.85 -8.54 -18.97
N GLN A 384 3.30 -9.27 -20.00
CA GLN A 384 2.56 -10.37 -20.57
C GLN A 384 2.30 -11.47 -19.55
N ARG A 385 3.32 -11.90 -18.81
CA ARG A 385 3.25 -13.01 -17.86
C ARG A 385 2.46 -12.66 -16.59
N LEU A 386 2.66 -11.46 -16.04
CA LEU A 386 2.09 -11.05 -14.75
C LEU A 386 0.78 -10.28 -14.84
N THR A 387 0.42 -9.78 -16.03
CA THR A 387 -0.75 -8.92 -16.23
C THR A 387 -1.64 -9.41 -17.36
N ASN A 388 -1.16 -9.42 -18.59
CA ASN A 388 -2.02 -9.62 -19.76
C ASN A 388 -2.62 -11.02 -19.81
N SER A 389 -1.82 -12.03 -19.43
CA SER A 389 -2.22 -13.44 -19.36
C SER A 389 -3.40 -13.70 -18.40
N ILE A 390 -3.63 -12.78 -17.45
CA ILE A 390 -4.66 -12.86 -16.40
C ILE A 390 -5.51 -11.58 -16.31
N ARG A 391 -5.51 -10.74 -17.36
CA ARG A 391 -6.13 -9.41 -17.38
C ARG A 391 -7.61 -9.48 -17.02
N SER A 392 -8.35 -10.43 -17.62
CA SER A 392 -9.79 -10.59 -17.40
C SER A 392 -10.12 -10.93 -15.93
N GLN A 393 -9.29 -11.75 -15.29
CA GLN A 393 -9.41 -12.16 -13.89
C GLN A 393 -9.14 -10.97 -12.97
N ILE A 394 -8.07 -10.23 -13.24
CA ILE A 394 -7.72 -9.01 -12.51
C ILE A 394 -8.87 -8.00 -12.61
N ASP A 395 -9.37 -7.73 -13.81
CA ASP A 395 -10.40 -6.71 -14.03
C ASP A 395 -11.70 -7.07 -13.32
N ALA A 396 -12.14 -8.34 -13.41
CA ALA A 396 -13.31 -8.81 -12.70
C ALA A 396 -13.14 -8.70 -11.17
N PHE A 397 -11.97 -9.06 -10.64
CA PHE A 397 -11.64 -8.89 -9.24
C PHE A 397 -11.70 -7.42 -8.82
N LEU A 398 -11.04 -6.53 -9.56
CA LEU A 398 -10.97 -5.10 -9.25
C LEU A 398 -12.34 -4.43 -9.35
N GLU A 399 -13.19 -4.85 -10.30
CA GLU A 399 -14.58 -4.40 -10.39
C GLU A 399 -15.31 -4.66 -9.06
N GLY A 400 -15.23 -5.89 -8.54
CA GLY A 400 -15.85 -6.25 -7.27
C GLY A 400 -15.21 -5.58 -6.06
N PHE A 401 -13.89 -5.43 -6.06
CA PHE A 401 -13.14 -4.79 -4.98
C PHE A 401 -13.47 -3.30 -4.86
N HIS A 402 -13.52 -2.59 -5.99
CA HIS A 402 -13.75 -1.15 -6.04
C HIS A 402 -15.21 -0.72 -5.86
N GLU A 403 -16.16 -1.65 -5.99
CA GLU A 403 -17.54 -1.43 -5.52
C GLU A 403 -17.62 -1.15 -4.00
N VAL A 404 -16.65 -1.66 -3.23
CA VAL A 404 -16.59 -1.49 -1.77
C VAL A 404 -15.50 -0.51 -1.35
N ILE A 405 -14.31 -0.64 -1.94
CA ILE A 405 -13.10 0.11 -1.56
C ILE A 405 -12.72 1.12 -2.66
N PRO A 406 -12.84 2.44 -2.40
CA PRO A 406 -12.47 3.45 -3.39
C PRO A 406 -10.99 3.37 -3.80
N ARG A 407 -10.72 3.40 -5.11
CA ARG A 407 -9.36 3.32 -5.67
C ARG A 407 -8.39 4.39 -5.11
N PRO A 408 -8.75 5.68 -5.03
CA PRO A 408 -7.82 6.69 -4.50
C PRO A 408 -7.44 6.45 -3.03
N LEU A 409 -8.33 5.81 -2.27
CA LEU A 409 -8.14 5.59 -0.84
C LEU A 409 -7.23 4.39 -0.56
N ILE A 410 -7.33 3.31 -1.34
CA ILE A 410 -6.46 2.14 -1.18
C ILE A 410 -5.01 2.41 -1.63
N GLN A 411 -4.82 3.33 -2.57
CA GLN A 411 -3.49 3.74 -3.08
C GLN A 411 -2.58 4.41 -2.04
N LEU A 412 -3.12 4.75 -0.86
CA LEU A 412 -2.37 5.23 0.30
C LEU A 412 -1.33 4.20 0.79
N PHE A 413 -1.60 2.91 0.59
CA PHE A 413 -0.75 1.81 1.07
C PHE A 413 0.27 1.39 0.01
N SER A 414 1.42 0.88 0.47
CA SER A 414 2.28 0.06 -0.39
C SER A 414 1.71 -1.35 -0.56
N GLU A 415 2.26 -2.13 -1.50
CA GLU A 415 1.88 -3.52 -1.70
C GLU A 415 2.10 -4.38 -0.44
N GLN A 416 3.19 -4.13 0.31
CA GLN A 416 3.45 -4.78 1.59
C GLN A 416 2.40 -4.39 2.63
N GLU A 417 2.02 -3.12 2.69
CA GLU A 417 1.03 -2.61 3.64
C GLU A 417 -0.39 -3.09 3.31
N LEU A 418 -0.70 -3.29 2.02
CA LEU A 418 -1.99 -3.85 1.59
C LEU A 418 -2.15 -5.29 2.04
N GLU A 419 -1.10 -6.11 1.98
CA GLU A 419 -1.10 -7.44 2.59
C GLU A 419 -1.40 -7.36 4.09
N LEU A 420 -0.72 -6.47 4.83
CA LEU A 420 -0.94 -6.29 6.27
C LEU A 420 -2.35 -5.76 6.59
N LEU A 421 -2.96 -5.00 5.67
CA LEU A 421 -4.34 -4.53 5.80
C LEU A 421 -5.36 -5.68 5.66
N ILE A 422 -5.07 -6.64 4.77
CA ILE A 422 -5.94 -7.80 4.49
C ILE A 422 -5.74 -8.91 5.54
N SER A 423 -4.50 -9.28 5.80
CA SER A 423 -4.14 -10.47 6.59
C SER A 423 -3.75 -10.15 8.04
N GLY A 424 -3.48 -8.87 8.32
CA GLY A 424 -3.11 -8.40 9.65
C GLY A 424 -1.60 -8.40 9.89
N LEU A 425 -1.21 -7.83 11.03
CA LEU A 425 0.17 -7.86 11.49
C LEU A 425 0.45 -9.21 12.17
N PRO A 426 1.43 -10.00 11.70
CA PRO A 426 1.84 -11.22 12.39
C PRO A 426 2.45 -10.86 13.75
N ASP A 427 2.40 -11.80 14.70
CA ASP A 427 3.27 -11.75 15.88
C ASP A 427 4.59 -12.44 15.51
N ILE A 428 5.73 -11.79 15.77
CA ILE A 428 7.05 -12.23 15.31
C ILE A 428 7.96 -12.36 16.52
N ASP A 429 8.22 -13.61 16.90
CA ASP A 429 9.24 -13.96 17.88
C ASP A 429 10.63 -13.89 17.23
N VAL A 430 11.37 -12.82 17.55
CA VAL A 430 12.70 -12.56 17.00
C VAL A 430 13.74 -13.56 17.54
N ASP A 431 13.54 -14.10 18.74
CA ASP A 431 14.47 -15.06 19.32
C ASP A 431 14.27 -16.44 18.71
N GLU A 432 13.02 -16.85 18.47
CA GLU A 432 12.72 -18.05 17.67
C GLU A 432 13.27 -17.94 16.25
N TRP A 433 13.05 -16.81 15.58
CA TRP A 433 13.57 -16.57 14.23
C TRP A 433 15.09 -16.71 14.21
N LYS A 434 15.79 -16.07 15.15
CA LYS A 434 17.24 -16.15 15.30
C LYS A 434 17.72 -17.59 15.53
N ASN A 435 17.03 -18.36 16.38
CA ASN A 435 17.44 -19.73 16.70
C ASN A 435 17.26 -20.70 15.52
N ASN A 436 16.44 -20.34 14.54
CA ASN A 436 16.19 -21.12 13.32
C ASN A 436 16.87 -20.52 12.08
N THR A 437 17.87 -19.66 12.26
CA THR A 437 18.61 -19.03 11.15
C THR A 437 19.90 -19.77 10.82
N GLU A 438 20.15 -19.99 9.54
CA GLU A 438 21.41 -20.52 9.02
C GLU A 438 22.36 -19.39 8.60
N LEU A 439 23.67 -19.57 8.81
CA LEU A 439 24.69 -18.56 8.46
C LEU A 439 25.67 -19.14 7.45
N GLN A 440 25.90 -18.44 6.34
CA GLN A 440 26.89 -18.79 5.33
C GLN A 440 27.91 -17.67 5.15
N GLY A 441 29.20 -17.98 5.37
CA GLY A 441 30.27 -16.98 5.31
C GLY A 441 30.32 -16.01 6.52
N TYR A 442 29.43 -16.20 7.50
CA TYR A 442 29.41 -15.52 8.78
C TYR A 442 29.36 -16.52 9.94
N SER A 443 29.80 -16.10 11.12
CA SER A 443 29.64 -16.76 12.41
C SER A 443 28.65 -15.98 13.30
N SER A 444 28.00 -16.67 14.24
CA SER A 444 27.13 -16.04 15.24
C SER A 444 27.85 -15.03 16.13
N SER A 445 29.18 -15.16 16.27
CA SER A 445 30.03 -14.23 17.00
C SER A 445 30.37 -12.96 16.21
N ASP A 446 30.12 -12.92 14.90
CA ASP A 446 30.54 -11.78 14.08
C ASP A 446 29.77 -10.50 14.41
N PRO A 447 30.44 -9.34 14.46
CA PRO A 447 29.78 -8.06 14.74
C PRO A 447 28.60 -7.78 13.80
N MET A 448 28.70 -8.16 12.51
CA MET A 448 27.60 -7.98 11.55
C MET A 448 26.33 -8.72 11.98
N ILE A 449 26.46 -9.98 12.41
CA ILE A 449 25.32 -10.80 12.83
C ILE A 449 24.73 -10.29 14.16
N GLN A 450 25.57 -9.82 15.08
CA GLN A 450 25.10 -9.19 16.30
C GLN A 450 24.34 -7.88 16.02
N TRP A 451 24.86 -7.06 15.11
CA TRP A 451 24.23 -5.81 14.68
C TRP A 451 22.92 -6.04 13.94
N TRP A 452 22.87 -7.05 13.06
CA TRP A 452 21.64 -7.51 12.41
C TRP A 452 20.54 -7.78 13.43
N TRP A 453 20.78 -8.70 14.37
CA TRP A 453 19.75 -9.06 15.36
C TRP A 453 19.45 -7.94 16.36
N ARG A 454 20.39 -7.03 16.61
CA ARG A 454 20.13 -5.79 17.36
C ARG A 454 19.18 -4.87 16.58
N ALA A 455 19.37 -4.72 15.28
CA ALA A 455 18.51 -3.91 14.42
C ALA A 455 17.10 -4.52 14.35
N VAL A 456 16.97 -5.83 14.09
CA VAL A 456 15.67 -6.53 14.04
C VAL A 456 14.89 -6.39 15.35
N ARG A 457 15.55 -6.48 16.52
CA ARG A 457 14.89 -6.26 17.81
C ARG A 457 14.48 -4.80 18.04
N SER A 458 15.16 -3.84 17.39
CA SER A 458 14.84 -2.41 17.49
C SER A 458 13.62 -1.99 16.65
N PHE A 459 13.19 -2.85 15.74
CA PHE A 459 12.07 -2.59 14.85
C PHE A 459 10.72 -2.71 15.56
N ASP A 460 9.78 -1.87 15.15
CA ASP A 460 8.37 -2.06 15.50
C ASP A 460 7.76 -3.26 14.76
N GLN A 461 6.51 -3.62 15.09
CA GLN A 461 5.88 -4.80 14.51
C GLN A 461 5.66 -4.68 13.00
N THR A 462 5.40 -3.48 12.50
CA THR A 462 5.22 -3.23 11.06
C THR A 462 6.55 -3.42 10.33
N GLN A 463 7.63 -2.88 10.88
CA GLN A 463 8.97 -3.02 10.35
C GLN A 463 9.45 -4.47 10.34
N LYS A 464 9.16 -5.25 11.40
CA LYS A 464 9.44 -6.70 11.43
C LYS A 464 8.65 -7.45 10.37
N ALA A 465 7.37 -7.14 10.18
CA ALA A 465 6.54 -7.78 9.17
C ALA A 465 7.01 -7.45 7.74
N LYS A 466 7.36 -6.18 7.47
CA LYS A 466 7.98 -5.75 6.20
C LYS A 466 9.32 -6.42 5.95
N LEU A 467 10.12 -6.60 7.00
CA LEU A 467 11.38 -7.34 6.89
C LEU A 467 11.13 -8.80 6.53
N LEU A 468 10.14 -9.44 7.13
CA LEU A 468 9.76 -10.81 6.80
C LEU A 468 9.31 -10.90 5.33
N GLN A 469 8.41 -10.01 4.89
CA GLN A 469 7.98 -9.92 3.49
C GLN A 469 9.16 -9.72 2.52
N PHE A 470 10.13 -8.87 2.88
CA PHE A 470 11.31 -8.63 2.07
C PHE A 470 12.15 -9.90 1.88
N ILE A 471 12.23 -10.74 2.91
CA ILE A 471 13.08 -11.95 2.92
C ILE A 471 12.36 -13.18 2.36
N THR A 472 11.06 -13.34 2.63
CA THR A 472 10.31 -14.58 2.37
C THR A 472 9.16 -14.38 1.38
N GLY A 473 8.96 -13.17 0.86
CA GLY A 473 7.87 -12.84 -0.08
C GLY A 473 6.50 -12.65 0.57
N THR A 474 6.35 -12.95 1.87
CA THR A 474 5.09 -12.83 2.61
C THR A 474 5.31 -12.51 4.09
N SER A 475 4.30 -11.93 4.74
CA SER A 475 4.24 -11.72 6.18
C SER A 475 3.76 -12.95 6.96
N LYS A 476 3.38 -14.04 6.28
CA LYS A 476 2.86 -15.26 6.91
C LYS A 476 3.96 -15.99 7.68
N VAL A 477 3.75 -16.18 8.98
CA VAL A 477 4.58 -17.07 9.81
C VAL A 477 3.92 -18.45 9.84
N PRO A 478 4.65 -19.55 9.56
CA PRO A 478 4.13 -20.90 9.69
C PRO A 478 3.61 -21.14 11.12
N LEU A 479 2.53 -21.92 11.24
CA LEU A 479 1.97 -22.26 12.57
C LEU A 479 2.99 -23.00 13.46
N GLU A 480 3.89 -23.76 12.83
CA GLU A 480 4.94 -24.55 13.46
C GLU A 480 6.24 -23.74 13.69
N GLY A 481 6.18 -22.41 13.49
CA GLY A 481 7.28 -21.49 13.72
C GLY A 481 8.30 -21.41 12.59
N PHE A 482 9.36 -20.62 12.81
CA PHE A 482 10.39 -20.31 11.80
C PHE A 482 11.21 -21.52 11.32
N ALA A 483 11.17 -22.64 12.05
CA ALA A 483 11.80 -23.89 11.63
C ALA A 483 11.15 -24.50 10.37
N HIS A 484 9.89 -24.14 10.09
CA HIS A 484 9.04 -24.71 9.05
C HIS A 484 8.69 -23.69 7.95
N LEU A 485 9.53 -22.65 7.79
CA LEU A 485 9.43 -21.74 6.66
C LEU A 485 9.44 -22.54 5.34
N GLN A 486 8.60 -22.14 4.40
CA GLN A 486 8.51 -22.77 3.09
C GLN A 486 9.33 -21.97 2.08
N GLY A 487 9.92 -22.67 1.12
CA GLY A 487 10.58 -22.13 -0.05
C GLY A 487 10.39 -23.08 -1.23
N VAL A 488 11.15 -22.86 -2.31
CA VAL A 488 10.93 -23.57 -3.59
C VAL A 488 11.09 -25.10 -3.46
N ASN A 489 11.95 -25.53 -2.54
CA ASN A 489 12.27 -26.94 -2.28
C ASN A 489 11.51 -27.53 -1.07
N GLY A 490 10.42 -26.90 -0.62
CA GLY A 490 9.67 -27.31 0.57
C GLY A 490 10.13 -26.56 1.81
N THR A 491 10.39 -27.27 2.91
CA THR A 491 10.84 -26.62 4.14
C THR A 491 12.26 -26.07 3.99
N GLN A 492 12.39 -24.74 4.07
CA GLN A 492 13.61 -23.97 3.81
C GLN A 492 13.73 -22.90 4.89
N ARG A 493 14.72 -23.02 5.77
CA ARG A 493 14.96 -22.06 6.85
C ARG A 493 15.49 -20.73 6.30
N PHE A 494 15.34 -19.68 7.10
CA PHE A 494 15.97 -18.39 6.82
C PHE A 494 17.49 -18.52 6.87
N SER A 495 18.20 -18.00 5.87
CA SER A 495 19.66 -17.97 5.82
C SER A 495 20.22 -16.55 5.62
N ILE A 496 21.36 -16.26 6.25
CA ILE A 496 22.13 -15.03 6.04
C ILE A 496 23.46 -15.37 5.39
N HIS A 497 23.68 -14.83 4.20
CA HIS A 497 24.86 -15.05 3.38
C HIS A 497 25.74 -13.81 3.37
N ARG A 498 27.06 -14.00 3.45
CA ARG A 498 28.00 -12.90 3.31
C ARG A 498 28.08 -12.43 1.86
N ALA A 499 27.67 -11.19 1.62
CA ALA A 499 27.81 -10.55 0.32
C ALA A 499 29.12 -9.75 0.25
N PHE A 500 29.74 -9.73 -0.93
CA PHE A 500 30.93 -8.94 -1.22
C PHE A 500 30.58 -7.69 -2.04
N GLY A 501 31.30 -6.60 -1.79
CA GLY A 501 31.09 -5.30 -2.45
C GLY A 501 30.88 -4.18 -1.44
N GLU A 502 31.47 -3.01 -1.72
CA GLU A 502 31.33 -1.82 -0.89
C GLU A 502 29.97 -1.15 -1.13
N ASP A 503 29.36 -0.62 -0.06
CA ASP A 503 28.15 0.22 -0.09
C ASP A 503 26.91 -0.37 -0.79
N ARG A 504 26.84 -1.69 -0.97
CA ARG A 504 25.64 -2.37 -1.48
C ARG A 504 24.52 -2.39 -0.43
N LEU A 505 23.28 -2.32 -0.92
CA LEU A 505 22.09 -2.64 -0.12
C LEU A 505 22.05 -4.15 0.17
N PRO A 506 21.47 -4.58 1.30
CA PRO A 506 21.11 -5.97 1.49
C PRO A 506 20.15 -6.41 0.38
N ALA A 507 20.36 -7.60 -0.15
CA ALA A 507 19.49 -8.21 -1.16
C ALA A 507 18.84 -9.47 -0.57
N ALA A 508 17.64 -9.79 -1.05
CA ALA A 508 16.91 -10.97 -0.62
C ALA A 508 16.50 -11.79 -1.85
N HIS A 509 16.52 -13.11 -1.68
CA HIS A 509 16.03 -14.09 -2.65
C HIS A 509 14.90 -14.86 -2.00
N THR A 510 13.67 -14.46 -2.29
CA THR A 510 12.51 -14.90 -1.51
C THR A 510 12.24 -16.39 -1.65
N CYS A 511 12.59 -16.97 -2.80
CA CYS A 511 12.44 -18.41 -3.07
C CYS A 511 13.22 -19.30 -2.10
N PHE A 512 14.33 -18.77 -1.56
CA PHE A 512 15.26 -19.51 -0.71
C PHE A 512 15.21 -19.03 0.74
N ASN A 513 14.36 -18.07 1.07
CA ASN A 513 14.39 -17.36 2.35
C ASN A 513 15.81 -16.87 2.67
N GLN A 514 16.52 -16.34 1.69
CA GLN A 514 17.94 -15.98 1.80
C GLN A 514 18.11 -14.47 1.83
N LEU A 515 18.94 -13.99 2.74
CA LEU A 515 19.41 -12.61 2.79
C LEU A 515 20.92 -12.55 2.50
N ASP A 516 21.28 -11.82 1.45
CA ASP A 516 22.65 -11.44 1.16
C ASP A 516 22.99 -10.16 1.93
N LEU A 517 23.83 -10.29 2.96
CA LEU A 517 24.19 -9.21 3.88
C LEU A 517 25.65 -8.75 3.65
N PRO A 518 25.85 -7.54 3.09
CA PRO A 518 27.18 -6.93 2.97
C PRO A 518 27.79 -6.61 4.33
N THR A 519 29.11 -6.40 4.35
CA THR A 519 29.79 -5.88 5.53
C THR A 519 29.65 -4.36 5.61
N TYR A 520 29.27 -3.85 6.79
CA TYR A 520 29.15 -2.42 7.04
C TYR A 520 30.12 -1.96 8.13
N ASP A 521 30.52 -0.68 8.09
CA ASP A 521 31.50 -0.13 9.03
C ASP A 521 30.90 0.22 10.40
N SER A 522 29.57 0.32 10.49
CA SER A 522 28.86 0.66 11.73
C SER A 522 27.46 0.05 11.79
N TYR A 523 26.95 -0.07 13.02
CA TYR A 523 25.57 -0.47 13.29
C TYR A 523 24.56 0.48 12.63
N GLU A 524 24.84 1.78 12.67
CA GLU A 524 23.99 2.83 12.11
C GLU A 524 23.87 2.68 10.58
N LYS A 525 24.99 2.39 9.90
CA LYS A 525 25.02 2.14 8.45
C LYS A 525 24.24 0.88 8.09
N LEU A 526 24.45 -0.23 8.81
CA LEU A 526 23.68 -1.47 8.61
C LEU A 526 22.17 -1.22 8.75
N ARG A 527 21.76 -0.58 9.85
CA ARG A 527 20.35 -0.31 10.13
C ARG A 527 19.73 0.60 9.07
N SER A 528 20.46 1.62 8.62
CA SER A 528 20.01 2.54 7.57
C SER A 528 19.82 1.81 6.24
N GLN A 529 20.83 1.05 5.78
CA GLN A 529 20.78 0.33 4.51
C GLN A 529 19.69 -0.75 4.51
N LEU A 530 19.47 -1.41 5.65
CA LEU A 530 18.38 -2.37 5.81
C LEU A 530 17.00 -1.71 5.69
N LEU A 531 16.81 -0.54 6.30
CA LEU A 531 15.55 0.20 6.18
C LEU A 531 15.32 0.69 4.75
N ILE A 532 16.37 1.09 4.03
CA ILE A 532 16.28 1.46 2.61
C ILE A 532 15.87 0.23 1.79
N ALA A 533 16.57 -0.90 1.92
CA ALA A 533 16.27 -2.11 1.15
C ALA A 533 14.82 -2.58 1.30
N MET A 534 14.28 -2.61 2.53
CA MET A 534 12.91 -3.08 2.77
C MET A 534 11.81 -2.10 2.35
N ASN A 535 12.09 -0.80 2.25
CA ASN A 535 11.09 0.23 1.95
C ASN A 535 11.18 0.75 0.52
N GLU A 536 12.38 0.81 -0.06
CA GLU A 536 12.67 1.39 -1.37
C GLU A 536 12.96 0.34 -2.44
N GLY A 537 13.31 -0.90 -2.07
CA GLY A 537 13.39 -2.03 -3.01
C GLY A 537 12.03 -2.37 -3.68
N ALA A 538 10.98 -1.65 -3.30
CA ALA A 538 9.63 -1.76 -3.82
C ALA A 538 9.47 -1.12 -5.22
N GLU A 539 10.08 0.03 -5.41
CA GLU A 539 10.11 0.72 -6.71
C GLU A 539 11.39 0.22 -7.39
N GLY A 540 11.26 -0.76 -8.28
CA GLY A 540 12.34 -1.02 -9.24
C GLY A 540 12.76 0.33 -9.81
N PHE A 541 14.06 0.58 -9.95
CA PHE A 541 14.56 1.85 -10.50
C PHE A 541 13.74 2.14 -11.75
N GLY A 542 12.81 3.10 -11.64
CA GLY A 542 11.97 3.49 -12.75
C GLY A 542 12.94 3.92 -13.82
N PHE A 543 13.12 3.08 -14.83
CA PHE A 543 13.93 3.44 -15.97
C PHE A 543 13.19 4.62 -16.59
N ALA A 544 13.82 5.79 -16.47
CA ALA A 544 13.32 7.07 -16.92
C ALA A 544 12.92 7.06 -18.39
#